data_AF-A0A7M3X0B6-F1
#
_entry.id   AF-A0A7M3X0B6-F1
#
_cell.length_a   1.000
_cell.length_b   1.000
_cell.length_c   1.000
_cell.angle_alpha   90.00
_cell.angle_beta   90.00
_cell.angle_gamma   90.00
#
_symmetry.space_group_name_H-M   'P 1'
#
loop_
_entity.id
_entity.type
_entity.pdbx_description
1 polymer ?
#
loop_
_entity_poly.entity_id
_entity_poly.type
_entity_poly.pdbx_seq_one_letter_code
_entity_poly.pdbx_strand_id
1 'polypeptide(L)' 'MQFALYSLSLVIAFSIARWVSENIKFHVRNKKLWVHHWILAAAAMMIIYILQYDEPWLWGGLTGVALEGLRRENWSLFR' A
#
# COMPACT_ATOMS: atom_id res chain seq x y z
N MET A 1 15.18 -12.88 12.58
CA MET A 1 14.68 -13.14 11.22
C MET A 1 13.38 -12.41 10.88
N GLN A 2 12.49 -12.15 11.84
CA GLN A 2 11.23 -11.42 11.58
C GLN A 2 11.44 -10.03 10.94
N PHE A 3 12.38 -9.23 11.46
CA PHE A 3 12.77 -7.95 10.85
C PHE A 3 13.27 -8.09 9.39
N ALA A 4 14.00 -9.17 9.08
CA ALA A 4 14.49 -9.43 7.73
C ALA A 4 13.34 -9.75 6.78
N LEU A 5 12.37 -10.57 7.21
CA LEU A 5 11.16 -10.86 6.45
C LEU A 5 10.33 -9.59 6.23
N TYR A 6 10.10 -8.79 7.27
CA TYR A 6 9.45 -7.49 7.14
C TYR A 6 10.13 -6.60 6.10
N SER A 7 11.45 -6.46 6.19
CA SER A 7 12.24 -5.60 5.30
C SER A 7 12.19 -6.08 3.85
N LEU A 8 12.37 -7.38 3.61
CA LEU A 8 12.29 -7.95 2.26
C LEU A 8 10.88 -7.81 1.67
N SER A 9 9.84 -8.12 2.46
CA SER A 9 8.46 -7.97 2.03
C SER A 9 8.12 -6.52 1.70
N LEU A 10 8.62 -5.55 2.48
CA LEU A 10 8.45 -4.13 2.19
C LEU A 10 9.08 -3.74 0.86
N VAL A 11 10.35 -4.11 0.63
CA VAL A 11 11.05 -3.77 -0.62
C VAL A 11 10.37 -4.41 -1.83
N ILE A 12 9.98 -5.68 -1.73
CA ILE A 12 9.29 -6.39 -2.81
C ILE A 12 7.93 -5.76 -3.10
N ALA A 13 7.11 -5.54 -2.07
CA ALA A 13 5.78 -4.97 -2.25
C ALA A 13 5.81 -3.54 -2.78
N PHE A 14 6.75 -2.70 -2.31
CA PHE A 14 6.96 -1.36 -2.86
C PHE A 14 7.34 -1.42 -4.35
N SER A 15 8.29 -2.29 -4.71
CA SER A 15 8.75 -2.45 -6.09
C SER A 15 7.63 -2.92 -7.02
N ILE A 16 6.83 -3.88 -6.56
CA ILE A 16 5.65 -4.39 -7.29
C ILE A 16 4.58 -3.30 -7.40
N ALA A 17 4.22 -2.65 -6.30
CA ALA A 17 3.21 -1.58 -6.30
C ALA A 17 3.59 -0.45 -7.28
N ARG A 18 4.89 -0.13 -7.34
CA ARG A 18 5.42 0.86 -8.27
C ARG A 18 5.32 0.38 -9.71
N TRP A 19 5.78 -0.84 -9.98
CA TRP A 19 5.70 -1.43 -11.31
C TRP A 19 4.25 -1.51 -11.80
N VAL A 20 3.32 -1.95 -10.95
CA VAL A 20 1.88 -1.97 -11.24
C VAL A 20 1.36 -0.57 -11.51
N SER A 21 1.65 0.41 -10.65
CA SER A 21 1.11 1.77 -10.78
C SER A 21 1.69 2.56 -11.96
N GLU A 22 2.88 2.20 -12.45
CA GLU A 22 3.51 2.82 -13.63
C GLU A 22 3.08 2.13 -14.94
N ASN A 23 2.91 0.80 -14.94
CA ASN A 23 2.64 0.03 -16.16
C ASN A 23 1.14 -0.23 -16.38
N ILE A 24 0.37 -0.34 -15.30
CA ILE A 24 -1.07 -0.56 -15.36
C ILE A 24 -1.73 0.78 -15.10
N LYS A 25 -2.45 1.30 -16.09
CA LYS A 25 -3.30 2.50 -15.92
C LYS A 25 -4.52 2.15 -15.05
N PHE A 26 -4.28 1.84 -13.78
CA PHE A 26 -5.30 1.51 -12.78
C PHE A 26 -6.04 2.79 -12.38
N HIS A 27 -6.88 3.29 -13.28
CA HIS A 27 -7.88 4.29 -12.93
C HIS A 27 -9.07 3.54 -12.35
N VAL A 28 -9.17 3.46 -11.02
CA VAL A 28 -10.46 3.19 -10.36
C VAL A 28 -11.31 4.45 -10.58
N ARG A 29 -11.80 4.60 -11.81
CA ARG A 29 -12.40 5.84 -12.33
C ARG A 29 -13.87 5.89 -11.96
N ASN A 30 -14.18 5.93 -10.68
CA ASN A 30 -15.48 6.45 -10.26
C ASN A 30 -15.40 7.98 -10.30
N LYS A 31 -16.29 8.62 -11.05
CA LYS A 31 -16.30 10.05 -11.44
C LYS A 31 -16.23 11.09 -10.28
N LYS A 32 -16.04 10.68 -9.02
CA LYS A 32 -16.02 11.55 -7.82
C LYS A 32 -14.95 11.23 -6.76
N LEU A 33 -14.36 10.04 -6.75
CA LEU A 33 -13.50 9.59 -5.63
C LEU A 33 -12.22 8.95 -6.17
N TRP A 34 -11.08 9.59 -5.89
CA TRP A 34 -9.77 9.00 -6.10
C TRP A 34 -9.30 8.39 -4.77
N VAL A 35 -9.69 7.13 -4.55
CA VAL A 35 -9.16 6.38 -3.41
C VAL A 35 -7.74 5.95 -3.76
N HIS A 36 -6.77 6.59 -3.12
CA HIS A 36 -5.37 6.25 -3.28
C HIS A 36 -5.11 4.91 -2.59
N HIS A 37 -4.31 4.04 -3.21
CA HIS A 37 -4.04 2.71 -2.65
C HIS A 37 -3.29 2.77 -1.31
N TRP A 38 -2.62 3.87 -0.97
CA TRP A 38 -2.07 4.07 0.37
C TRP A 38 -3.15 4.13 1.46
N ILE A 39 -4.32 4.69 1.15
CA ILE A 39 -5.46 4.75 2.08
C ILE A 39 -6.04 3.35 2.29
N LEU A 40 -6.14 2.57 1.21
CA LEU A 40 -6.57 1.17 1.29
C LEU A 40 -5.56 0.32 2.09
N ALA A 41 -4.27 0.53 1.86
CA ALA A 41 -3.22 -0.14 2.63
C ALA A 41 -3.27 0.23 4.12
N ALA A 42 -3.44 1.52 4.44
CA ALA A 42 -3.57 1.99 5.81
C ALA A 42 -4.84 1.43 6.51
N ALA A 43 -5.97 1.39 5.79
CA ALA A 43 -7.20 0.79 6.30
C ALA A 43 -7.04 -0.72 6.54
N ALA A 44 -6.39 -1.44 5.62
CA ALA A 44 -6.07 -2.85 5.80
C ALA A 44 -5.14 -3.07 7.00
N MET A 45 -4.11 -2.23 7.17
CA MET A 45 -3.23 -2.24 8.35
C MET A 45 -4.01 -2.07 9.65
N MET A 46 -4.99 -1.17 9.68
CA MET A 46 -5.86 -0.97 10.85
C MET A 46 -6.72 -2.19 11.16
N ILE A 47 -7.28 -2.84 10.13
CA ILE A 47 -8.07 -4.07 10.31
C ILE A 47 -7.19 -5.19 10.88
N ILE A 48 -6.02 -5.43 10.28
CA ILE A 48 -5.14 -6.52 10.75
C ILE A 48 -4.57 -6.24 12.15
N TYR A 49 -4.40 -4.96 12.51
CA TYR A 49 -4.02 -4.55 13.85
C TYR A 49 -5.10 -4.92 14.88
N ILE A 50 -6.37 -4.60 14.60
CA ILE A 50 -7.50 -4.94 15.48
C ILE A 50 -7.64 -6.46 15.62
N LEU A 51 -7.36 -7.21 14.56
CA LEU A 51 -7.39 -8.66 14.53
C LEU A 51 -6.13 -9.33 15.11
N GLN A 52 -5.14 -8.55 15.55
CA GLN A 52 -3.88 -9.03 16.13
C GLN A 52 -3.09 -9.99 15.23
N TYR A 53 -3.03 -9.72 13.93
CA TYR A 53 -2.09 -10.41 13.04
C TYR A 53 -0.69 -9.83 13.21
N ASP A 54 0.28 -10.69 13.54
CA ASP A 54 1.67 -10.32 13.85
C ASP A 54 2.66 -10.68 12.72
N GLU A 55 2.15 -11.21 11.61
CA GLU A 55 2.95 -11.75 10.50
C GLU A 55 3.81 -10.66 9.85
N PRO A 56 5.16 -10.73 9.97
CA PRO A 56 6.04 -9.64 9.52
C PRO A 56 5.95 -9.36 8.01
N TRP A 57 5.71 -10.39 7.22
CA TRP A 57 5.58 -10.27 5.76
C TRP A 57 4.31 -9.51 5.36
N LEU A 58 3.23 -9.65 6.14
CA LEU A 58 1.96 -8.96 5.92
C LEU A 58 2.12 -7.46 6.22
N TRP A 59 2.72 -7.15 7.37
CA TRP A 59 3.06 -5.78 7.76
C TRP A 59 4.05 -5.13 6.80
N GLY A 60 5.11 -5.84 6.40
CA GLY A 60 6.08 -5.36 5.42
C GLY A 60 5.42 -5.09 4.08
N GLY A 61 4.60 -6.02 3.59
CA GLY A 61 3.88 -5.90 2.33
C GLY A 61 2.96 -4.67 2.30
N LEU A 62 2.10 -4.52 3.31
CA LEU A 62 1.19 -3.37 3.41
C LEU A 62 1.93 -2.05 3.57
N THR A 63 3.02 -2.03 4.34
CA THR A 63 3.89 -0.85 4.46
C THR A 63 4.47 -0.46 3.10
N GLY A 64 4.99 -1.42 2.34
CA GLY A 64 5.56 -1.17 1.00
C GLY A 64 4.54 -0.57 0.04
N VAL A 65 3.30 -1.10 0.02
CA VAL A 65 2.20 -0.56 -0.78
C VAL A 65 1.81 0.85 -0.31
N ALA A 66 1.73 1.09 0.99
CA ALA A 66 1.41 2.42 1.52
C ALA A 66 2.46 3.47 1.11
N LEU A 67 3.74 3.13 1.23
CA LEU A 67 4.85 4.04 0.88
C LEU A 67 4.87 4.42 -0.61
N GLU A 68 4.52 3.51 -1.53
CA GLU A 68 4.41 3.87 -2.96
C GLU A 68 3.35 4.95 -3.17
N GLY A 69 2.19 4.80 -2.56
CA GLY A 69 1.09 5.74 -2.73
C GLY A 69 1.32 7.08 -2.03
N LEU A 70 2.01 7.08 -0.88
CA LEU A 70 2.39 8.33 -0.18
C LEU A 70 3.41 9.15 -0.98
N ARG A 71 4.24 8.52 -1.83
CA ARG A 71 5.20 9.22 -2.70
C ARG A 71 4.52 10.11 -3.75
N ARG A 72 3.27 9.84 -4.12
CA ARG A 72 2.57 10.54 -5.21
C ARG A 72 2.28 11.98 -4.80
N GLU A 73 2.44 12.94 -5.70
CA GLU A 73 2.33 14.38 -5.39
C GLU A 73 0.89 14.86 -5.13
N ASN A 74 -0.10 14.21 -5.75
CA ASN A 74 -1.52 14.59 -5.61
C ASN A 74 -2.22 13.65 -4.66
N TRP A 75 -2.44 14.08 -3.41
CA TRP A 75 -3.21 13.31 -2.42
C TRP A 75 -4.69 13.65 -2.44
N SER A 76 -5.11 14.48 -3.39
CA SER A 76 -6.48 14.98 -3.42
C SER A 76 -7.46 13.83 -3.63
N LEU A 77 -8.29 13.59 -2.62
CA LEU A 77 -9.38 12.60 -2.64
C LEU A 77 -10.53 13.03 -3.55
N PHE A 78 -10.61 14.34 -3.80
CA PHE A 78 -11.58 15.01 -4.64
C PHE A 78 -10.85 15.72 -5.78
N ARG A 79 -11.46 15.78 -6.96
CA ARG A 79 -10.90 16.55 -8.08
C ARG A 79 -11.24 18.02 -7.94
#